data_AF-A0AB39KLZ6-F1
#
_entry.id   AF-A0AB39KLZ6-F1
#
_cell.length_a   1.000
_cell.length_b   1.000
_cell.length_c   1.000
_cell.angle_alpha   90.00
_cell.angle_beta   90.00
_cell.angle_gamma   90.00
#
_symmetry.space_group_name_H-M   'P 1'
#
loop_
_entity.id
_entity.type
_entity.pdbx_description
1 polymer ?
#
loop_
_entity_poly.entity_id
_entity_poly.type
_entity_poly.pdbx_seq_one_letter_code
_entity_poly.pdbx_strand_id
1 'polypeptide(L)'
;MNTESKSRYKTTNWSEYNQALRQRGAFTIWFDPQMQWSATPTGKKGRQPTYTDIAIQFALTIRNLFQLALRQTQGFIQSLFQMAHLDWNIPDFSTLSRRADKLQPLLHKSAKNPQEDLHILVDSTGIKVTGDGEWVRKKHGVNQHRQWLKLHLATDANSGEIQAVEVTTCQYGDAEMLQPLLDQIDEPIASVTADGAYDTVNCYDAILKRQANVIIPPRSNAALWAENEIGKARNHAVQGCWDKGQKQWKRDIGYHRRSRIEAKMFALKRLGQGVSSRCFNRQMVDLQIRVDILNKFTQLGTAKTVAVA
;
A
#
# COMPACT_ATOMS: atom_id res chain seq x y z
N MET A 1 31.49 -2.77 22.96
CA MET A 1 30.12 -2.77 22.42
C MET A 1 29.80 -4.19 21.97
N ASN A 2 28.95 -4.92 22.71
CA ASN A 2 28.52 -6.25 22.27
C ASN A 2 27.57 -6.08 21.08
N THR A 3 28.03 -6.39 19.88
CA THR A 3 27.14 -6.58 18.73
C THR A 3 26.35 -7.86 18.99
N GLU A 4 25.08 -7.74 19.40
CA GLU A 4 24.15 -8.88 19.38
C GLU A 4 24.25 -9.54 17.99
N SER A 5 24.54 -10.84 17.96
CA SER A 5 24.61 -11.58 16.70
C SER A 5 23.26 -11.50 16.00
N LYS A 6 23.26 -11.19 14.70
CA LYS A 6 22.01 -11.14 13.94
C LYS A 6 21.37 -12.53 13.94
N SER A 7 20.14 -12.63 14.44
CA SER A 7 19.36 -13.86 14.38
C SER A 7 19.26 -14.33 12.93
N ARG A 8 19.54 -15.62 12.70
CA ARG A 8 19.35 -16.25 11.40
C ARG A 8 17.89 -16.70 11.30
N TYR A 9 17.32 -16.64 10.11
CA TYR A 9 15.93 -17.04 9.86
C TYR A 9 15.88 -18.16 8.81
N LYS A 10 14.92 -19.06 8.96
CA LYS A 10 14.61 -20.12 8.00
C LYS A 10 13.15 -20.03 7.57
N THR A 11 12.90 -20.18 6.27
CA THR A 11 11.54 -20.30 5.72
C THR A 11 11.03 -21.73 5.91
N THR A 12 9.88 -21.91 6.55
CA THR A 12 9.32 -23.24 6.85
C THR A 12 8.41 -23.78 5.75
N ASN A 13 7.77 -22.90 4.97
CA ASN A 13 6.83 -23.26 3.90
C ASN A 13 7.41 -23.06 2.49
N TRP A 14 8.69 -23.41 2.27
CA TRP A 14 9.41 -23.08 1.02
C TRP A 14 8.70 -23.58 -0.25
N SER A 15 8.14 -24.79 -0.24
CA SER A 15 7.45 -25.37 -1.41
C SER A 15 6.23 -24.54 -1.82
N GLU A 16 5.33 -24.29 -0.87
CA GLU A 16 4.12 -23.46 -1.06
C GLU A 16 4.48 -22.04 -1.49
N TYR A 17 5.47 -21.43 -0.80
CA TYR A 17 5.90 -20.08 -1.13
C TYR A 17 6.52 -19.99 -2.53
N ASN A 18 7.30 -20.99 -2.95
CA ASN A 18 7.86 -21.05 -4.29
C ASN A 18 6.76 -21.21 -5.36
N GLN A 19 5.72 -22.01 -5.09
CA GLN A 19 4.55 -22.09 -5.97
C GLN A 19 3.83 -20.75 -6.08
N ALA A 20 3.63 -20.05 -4.96
CA ALA A 20 3.04 -18.71 -4.95
C ALA A 20 3.87 -17.73 -5.80
N LEU A 21 5.20 -17.75 -5.67
CA LEU A 21 6.11 -16.91 -6.48
C LEU A 21 5.99 -17.22 -7.98
N ARG A 22 5.86 -18.48 -8.38
CA ARG A 22 5.61 -18.86 -9.78
C ARG A 22 4.27 -18.33 -10.27
N GLN A 23 3.22 -18.44 -9.45
CA GLN A 23 1.89 -17.97 -9.78
C GLN A 23 1.81 -16.45 -9.96
N ARG A 24 2.68 -15.65 -9.32
CA ARG A 24 2.74 -14.19 -9.53
C ARG A 24 2.98 -13.78 -11.00
N GLY A 25 3.63 -14.64 -11.78
CA GLY A 25 3.83 -14.44 -13.22
C GLY A 25 2.72 -15.01 -14.10
N ALA A 26 1.78 -15.77 -13.53
CA ALA A 26 0.69 -16.36 -14.28
C ALA A 26 -0.37 -15.29 -14.60
N PHE A 27 -0.76 -15.21 -15.87
CA PHE A 27 -1.76 -14.23 -16.31
C PHE A 27 -3.16 -14.49 -15.74
N THR A 28 -3.47 -15.76 -15.47
CA THR A 28 -4.77 -16.23 -14.94
C THR A 28 -5.10 -15.71 -13.54
N ILE A 29 -4.15 -15.10 -12.82
CA ILE A 29 -4.45 -14.43 -11.54
C ILE A 29 -5.12 -13.08 -11.73
N TRP A 30 -4.96 -12.46 -12.91
CA TRP A 30 -5.50 -11.13 -13.24
C TRP A 30 -6.70 -11.20 -14.17
N PHE A 31 -6.79 -12.28 -14.95
CA PHE A 31 -7.77 -12.45 -16.00
C PHE A 31 -8.71 -13.61 -15.69
N ASP A 32 -10.01 -13.32 -15.73
CA ASP A 32 -11.08 -14.30 -15.69
C ASP A 32 -11.85 -14.25 -17.03
N PRO A 33 -11.96 -15.36 -17.79
CA PRO A 33 -12.74 -15.41 -19.01
C PRO A 33 -14.22 -15.02 -18.83
N GLN A 34 -14.76 -15.09 -17.62
CA GLN A 34 -16.13 -14.68 -17.29
C GLN A 34 -16.24 -13.22 -16.87
N MET A 35 -15.12 -12.48 -16.81
CA MET A 35 -15.12 -11.07 -16.44
C MET A 35 -15.99 -10.25 -17.41
N GLN A 36 -16.86 -9.41 -16.85
CA GLN A 36 -17.64 -8.46 -17.64
C GLN A 36 -16.73 -7.41 -18.25
N TRP A 37 -16.36 -7.61 -19.51
CA TRP A 37 -15.46 -6.74 -20.25
C TRP A 37 -16.16 -5.50 -20.80
N SER A 38 -17.31 -5.72 -21.44
CA SER A 38 -18.13 -4.68 -22.05
C SER A 38 -19.10 -4.07 -21.03
N ALA A 39 -19.22 -2.75 -21.04
CA ALA A 39 -20.18 -2.07 -20.17
C ALA A 39 -21.60 -2.11 -20.74
N THR A 40 -22.59 -2.24 -19.87
CA THR A 40 -24.00 -2.09 -20.22
C THR A 40 -24.28 -0.61 -20.55
N PRO A 41 -24.98 -0.31 -21.66
CA PRO A 41 -25.40 1.06 -21.97
C PRO A 41 -26.22 1.67 -20.83
N THR A 42 -25.91 2.90 -20.45
CA THR A 42 -26.58 3.58 -19.33
C THR A 42 -27.94 4.18 -19.70
N GLY A 43 -28.26 4.26 -21.00
CA GLY A 43 -29.47 4.89 -21.52
C GLY A 43 -29.50 6.42 -21.42
N LYS A 44 -28.49 7.06 -20.80
CA LYS A 44 -28.40 8.51 -20.63
C LYS A 44 -27.93 9.22 -21.91
N LYS A 45 -28.30 10.48 -22.13
CA LYS A 45 -27.78 11.28 -23.25
C LYS A 45 -26.26 11.46 -23.12
N GLY A 46 -25.51 11.16 -24.18
CA GLY A 46 -24.04 11.26 -24.24
C GLY A 46 -23.36 9.98 -24.73
N ARG A 47 -22.01 9.98 -24.76
CA ARG A 47 -21.22 8.81 -25.15
C ARG A 47 -21.35 7.72 -24.09
N GLN A 48 -21.89 6.57 -24.47
CA GLN A 48 -22.02 5.41 -23.59
C GLN A 48 -20.64 4.81 -23.26
N PRO A 49 -20.45 4.28 -22.04
CA PRO A 49 -19.26 3.51 -21.72
C PRO A 49 -19.24 2.22 -22.55
N THR A 50 -18.12 1.95 -23.23
CA THR A 50 -17.91 0.70 -23.97
C THR A 50 -17.33 -0.41 -23.07
N TYR A 51 -16.57 -0.02 -22.04
CA TYR A 51 -15.84 -0.92 -21.16
C TYR A 51 -16.20 -0.68 -19.69
N THR A 52 -16.24 -1.76 -18.91
CA THR A 52 -16.43 -1.73 -17.45
C THR A 52 -15.19 -1.17 -16.74
N ASP A 53 -15.32 -0.74 -15.49
CA ASP A 53 -14.17 -0.33 -14.69
C ASP A 53 -13.22 -1.50 -14.40
N ILE A 54 -13.74 -2.73 -14.32
CA ILE A 54 -12.94 -3.94 -14.14
C ILE A 54 -12.01 -4.14 -15.34
N ALA A 55 -12.49 -3.98 -16.58
CA ALA A 55 -11.66 -4.06 -17.79
C ALA A 55 -10.57 -2.99 -17.82
N ILE A 56 -10.88 -1.76 -17.38
CA ILE A 56 -9.91 -0.67 -17.29
C ILE A 56 -8.87 -0.95 -16.20
N GLN A 57 -9.30 -1.38 -15.01
CA GLN A 57 -8.41 -1.74 -13.91
C GLN A 57 -7.48 -2.87 -14.35
N PHE A 58 -8.00 -3.93 -14.96
CA PHE A 58 -7.20 -5.02 -15.52
C PHE A 58 -6.10 -4.50 -16.47
N ALA A 59 -6.45 -3.65 -17.45
CA ALA A 59 -5.47 -3.12 -18.38
C ALA A 59 -4.39 -2.26 -17.69
N LEU A 60 -4.79 -1.46 -16.71
CA LEU A 60 -3.85 -0.64 -15.93
C LEU A 60 -3.02 -1.48 -14.94
N THR A 61 -3.53 -2.61 -14.48
CA THR A 61 -2.80 -3.62 -13.70
C THR A 61 -1.70 -4.23 -14.56
N ILE A 62 -1.98 -4.66 -15.79
CA ILE A 62 -0.97 -5.15 -16.74
C ILE A 62 0.07 -4.06 -17.02
N ARG A 63 -0.36 -2.82 -17.22
CA ARG A 63 0.55 -1.68 -17.37
C ARG A 63 1.52 -1.56 -16.21
N ASN A 64 1.02 -1.57 -14.97
CA ASN A 64 1.85 -1.40 -13.77
C ASN A 64 2.68 -2.64 -13.47
N LEU A 65 2.19 -3.84 -13.73
CA LEU A 65 2.92 -5.07 -13.47
C LEU A 65 4.16 -5.19 -14.39
N PHE A 66 4.00 -4.90 -15.67
CA PHE A 66 5.05 -5.03 -16.68
C PHE A 66 5.76 -3.71 -17.02
N GLN A 67 5.42 -2.60 -16.32
CA GLN A 67 6.01 -1.27 -16.53
C GLN A 67 5.89 -0.77 -17.99
N LEU A 68 4.75 -1.05 -18.64
CA LEU A 68 4.54 -0.73 -20.05
C LEU A 68 4.06 0.73 -20.23
N ALA A 69 4.32 1.31 -21.41
CA ALA A 69 3.59 2.49 -21.85
C ALA A 69 2.14 2.13 -22.22
N LEU A 70 1.20 3.09 -22.23
CA LEU A 70 -0.22 2.81 -22.53
C LEU A 70 -0.43 2.17 -23.92
N ARG A 71 0.32 2.60 -24.94
CA ARG A 71 0.25 1.99 -26.29
C ARG A 71 0.81 0.58 -26.32
N GLN A 72 1.90 0.33 -25.59
CA GLN A 72 2.46 -1.01 -25.45
C GLN A 72 1.50 -1.93 -24.69
N THR A 73 0.83 -1.41 -23.67
CA THR A 73 -0.20 -2.13 -22.90
C THR A 73 -1.35 -2.58 -23.81
N GLN A 74 -1.84 -1.68 -24.67
CA GLN A 74 -2.86 -2.00 -25.67
C GLN A 74 -2.42 -3.15 -26.59
N GLY A 75 -1.23 -3.06 -27.18
CA GLY A 75 -0.70 -4.11 -28.06
C GLY A 75 -0.43 -5.43 -27.33
N PHE A 76 0.05 -5.37 -26.09
CA PHE A 76 0.30 -6.55 -25.26
C PHE A 76 -1.00 -7.31 -24.94
N ILE A 77 -2.04 -6.60 -24.48
CA ILE A 77 -3.36 -7.20 -24.22
C ILE A 77 -3.97 -7.74 -25.53
N GLN A 78 -3.77 -7.04 -26.65
CA GLN A 78 -4.25 -7.49 -27.96
C GLN A 78 -3.64 -8.82 -28.40
N SER A 79 -2.32 -8.94 -28.26
CA SER A 79 -1.64 -10.20 -28.56
C SER A 79 -2.14 -11.34 -27.66
N LEU A 80 -2.35 -11.07 -26.36
CA LEU A 80 -2.87 -12.08 -25.43
C LEU A 80 -4.28 -12.54 -25.80
N PHE A 81 -5.19 -11.62 -26.14
CA PHE A 81 -6.56 -11.97 -26.53
C PHE A 81 -6.60 -12.75 -27.84
N GLN A 82 -5.74 -12.40 -28.81
CA GLN A 82 -5.58 -13.17 -30.05
C GLN A 82 -5.11 -14.61 -29.79
N MET A 83 -4.10 -14.78 -28.92
CA MET A 83 -3.61 -16.12 -28.54
C MET A 83 -4.65 -16.92 -27.75
N ALA A 84 -5.52 -16.25 -27.00
CA ALA A 84 -6.62 -16.88 -26.25
C ALA A 84 -7.89 -17.10 -27.09
N HIS A 85 -7.88 -16.73 -28.38
CA HIS A 85 -9.05 -16.77 -29.27
C HIS A 85 -10.27 -16.00 -28.71
N LEU A 86 -10.02 -14.85 -28.08
CA LEU A 86 -11.05 -13.94 -27.57
C LEU A 86 -11.30 -12.80 -28.55
N ASP A 87 -12.54 -12.68 -29.03
CA ASP A 87 -12.97 -11.62 -29.95
C ASP A 87 -13.32 -10.29 -29.23
N TRP A 88 -12.68 -10.02 -28.08
CA TRP A 88 -12.97 -8.84 -27.28
C TRP A 88 -12.22 -7.61 -27.79
N ASN A 89 -12.96 -6.52 -28.02
CA ASN A 89 -12.37 -5.22 -28.33
C ASN A 89 -11.56 -4.70 -27.13
N ILE A 90 -10.47 -3.98 -27.38
CA ILE A 90 -9.57 -3.52 -26.31
C ILE A 90 -9.65 -2.00 -26.15
N PRO A 91 -9.65 -1.49 -24.89
CA PRO A 91 -9.55 -0.06 -24.65
C PRO A 91 -8.28 0.51 -25.28
N ASP A 92 -8.44 1.52 -26.13
CA ASP A 92 -7.29 2.23 -26.70
C ASP A 92 -6.57 3.06 -25.63
N PHE A 93 -5.33 3.46 -25.92
CA PHE A 93 -4.53 4.27 -24.98
C PHE A 93 -5.24 5.55 -24.52
N SER A 94 -6.08 6.14 -25.39
CA SER A 94 -6.83 7.36 -25.09
C SER A 94 -7.96 7.11 -24.09
N THR A 95 -8.65 5.98 -24.19
CA THR A 95 -9.69 5.54 -23.26
C THR A 95 -9.09 5.16 -21.93
N LEU A 96 -7.99 4.40 -21.90
CA LEU A 96 -7.27 4.07 -20.68
C LEU A 96 -6.83 5.33 -19.93
N SER A 97 -6.20 6.28 -20.62
CA SER A 97 -5.75 7.55 -20.01
C SER A 97 -6.91 8.36 -19.41
N ARG A 98 -8.04 8.48 -20.14
CA ARG A 98 -9.20 9.23 -19.65
C ARG A 98 -9.93 8.53 -18.51
N ARG A 99 -10.07 7.20 -18.58
CA ARG A 99 -10.76 6.42 -17.53
C ARG A 99 -9.91 6.30 -16.26
N ALA A 100 -8.59 6.22 -16.38
CA ALA A 100 -7.68 6.22 -15.22
C ALA A 100 -7.84 7.47 -14.33
N ASP A 101 -8.36 8.59 -14.85
CA ASP A 101 -8.56 9.81 -14.07
C ASP A 101 -9.79 9.74 -13.14
N LYS A 102 -10.73 8.84 -13.44
CA LYS A 102 -12.01 8.68 -12.73
C LYS A 102 -12.20 7.29 -12.11
N LEU A 103 -11.25 6.40 -12.35
CA LEU A 103 -11.31 5.03 -11.85
C LEU A 103 -11.16 5.06 -10.32
N GLN A 104 -11.99 4.28 -9.64
CA GLN A 104 -11.78 3.91 -8.25
C GLN A 104 -11.36 2.44 -8.23
N PRO A 105 -10.06 2.14 -8.14
CA PRO A 105 -9.58 0.76 -8.18
C PRO A 105 -10.15 -0.04 -7.02
N LEU A 106 -10.68 -1.22 -7.33
CA LEU A 106 -11.07 -2.18 -6.31
C LEU A 106 -9.81 -2.72 -5.66
N LEU A 107 -9.72 -2.57 -4.34
CA LEU A 107 -8.65 -3.16 -3.55
C LEU A 107 -9.08 -4.57 -3.13
N HIS A 108 -8.48 -5.60 -3.71
CA HIS A 108 -8.81 -6.97 -3.35
C HIS A 108 -8.24 -7.28 -1.96
N LYS A 109 -9.11 -7.60 -1.00
CA LYS A 109 -8.79 -8.03 0.36
C LYS A 109 -9.29 -9.46 0.58
N SER A 110 -8.57 -10.27 1.34
CA SER A 110 -9.06 -11.60 1.71
C SER A 110 -10.27 -11.49 2.64
N ALA A 111 -11.24 -12.40 2.51
CA ALA A 111 -12.28 -12.55 3.50
C ALA A 111 -11.63 -12.90 4.85
N LYS A 112 -11.90 -12.08 5.87
CA LYS A 112 -11.27 -12.26 7.18
C LYS A 112 -12.03 -13.27 8.02
N ASN A 113 -11.31 -13.98 8.88
CA ASN A 113 -11.93 -14.70 9.99
C ASN A 113 -12.60 -13.68 10.94
N PRO A 114 -13.92 -13.76 11.18
CA PRO A 114 -14.63 -12.83 12.07
C PRO A 114 -14.11 -12.83 13.51
N GLN A 115 -13.34 -13.85 13.92
CA GLN A 115 -12.82 -13.97 15.28
C GLN A 115 -11.46 -13.31 15.50
N GLU A 116 -10.82 -12.79 14.46
CA GLU A 116 -9.52 -12.12 14.59
C GLU A 116 -9.70 -10.62 14.34
N ASP A 117 -9.15 -9.79 15.21
CA ASP A 117 -9.09 -8.32 15.05
C ASP A 117 -7.85 -7.92 14.24
N LEU A 118 -7.87 -6.73 13.60
CA LEU A 118 -6.75 -6.27 12.76
C LEU A 118 -5.65 -5.65 13.62
N HIS A 119 -4.40 -5.99 13.31
CA HIS A 119 -3.24 -5.30 13.87
C HIS A 119 -2.65 -4.40 12.79
N ILE A 120 -3.08 -3.14 12.76
CA ILE A 120 -2.72 -2.22 11.68
C ILE A 120 -1.34 -1.61 11.92
N LEU A 121 -0.47 -1.73 10.92
CA LEU A 121 0.78 -0.98 10.82
C LEU A 121 0.54 0.21 9.91
N VAL A 122 0.95 1.41 10.32
CA VAL A 122 0.84 2.63 9.51
C VAL A 122 2.21 3.26 9.33
N ASP A 123 2.51 3.61 8.09
CA ASP A 123 3.71 4.33 7.71
C ASP A 123 3.49 5.01 6.36
N SER A 124 4.34 5.99 6.04
CA SER A 124 4.33 6.71 4.77
C SER A 124 5.61 6.48 3.96
N THR A 125 5.53 6.63 2.63
CA THR A 125 6.74 6.60 1.79
C THR A 125 6.66 7.59 0.64
N GLY A 126 7.80 8.21 0.33
CA GLY A 126 7.93 9.10 -0.82
C GLY A 126 7.99 8.31 -2.14
N ILE A 127 7.15 8.70 -3.09
CA ILE A 127 7.13 8.22 -4.48
C ILE A 127 7.53 9.35 -5.42
N LYS A 128 8.44 9.07 -6.35
CA LYS A 128 8.87 10.05 -7.35
C LYS A 128 7.78 10.24 -8.42
N VAL A 129 7.42 11.49 -8.73
CA VAL A 129 6.48 11.80 -9.83
C VAL A 129 7.26 12.10 -11.10
N THR A 130 7.92 13.24 -11.13
CA THR A 130 8.73 13.71 -12.25
C THR A 130 9.83 14.63 -11.73
N GLY A 131 10.90 14.69 -12.50
CA GLY A 131 12.10 15.48 -12.25
C GLY A 131 13.25 14.89 -13.04
N ASP A 132 14.18 15.74 -13.48
CA ASP A 132 15.31 15.39 -14.33
C ASP A 132 15.90 14.01 -13.99
N GLY A 133 16.11 13.19 -15.02
CA GLY A 133 16.83 11.93 -14.87
C GLY A 133 18.19 12.15 -14.23
N GLU A 134 18.73 11.16 -13.53
CA GLU A 134 20.03 11.30 -12.84
C GLU A 134 21.14 11.75 -13.81
N TRP A 135 21.07 11.30 -15.07
CA TRP A 135 21.96 11.73 -16.15
C TRP A 135 21.83 13.22 -16.49
N VAL A 136 20.60 13.72 -16.68
CA VAL A 136 20.34 15.14 -16.99
C VAL A 136 20.84 16.02 -15.85
N ARG A 137 20.63 15.59 -14.61
CA ARG A 137 21.15 16.29 -13.44
C ARG A 137 22.68 16.33 -13.38
N LYS A 138 23.31 15.20 -13.64
CA LYS A 138 24.78 15.08 -13.63
C LYS A 138 25.44 15.88 -14.75
N LYS A 139 24.76 16.06 -15.90
CA LYS A 139 25.27 16.75 -17.08
C LYS A 139 24.89 18.23 -17.17
N HIS A 140 23.69 18.60 -16.74
CA HIS A 140 23.10 19.92 -17.00
C HIS A 140 22.64 20.67 -15.73
N GLY A 141 22.87 20.12 -14.53
CA GLY A 141 22.38 20.73 -13.29
C GLY A 141 20.88 20.49 -13.05
N VAL A 142 20.28 21.24 -12.12
CA VAL A 142 18.85 21.10 -11.76
C VAL A 142 18.03 22.09 -12.57
N ASN A 143 17.28 21.62 -13.57
CA ASN A 143 16.36 22.47 -14.34
C ASN A 143 14.92 22.40 -13.78
N GLN A 144 14.55 21.28 -13.15
CA GLN A 144 13.27 21.12 -12.43
C GLN A 144 13.45 20.53 -11.03
N HIS A 145 12.76 21.10 -10.04
CA HIS A 145 12.68 20.54 -8.69
C HIS A 145 11.95 19.19 -8.70
N ARG A 146 12.47 18.20 -7.95
CA ARG A 146 11.83 16.90 -7.81
C ARG A 146 10.49 17.06 -7.10
N GLN A 147 9.41 16.62 -7.77
CA GLN A 147 8.10 16.50 -7.14
C GLN A 147 7.95 15.09 -6.57
N TRP A 148 7.56 15.02 -5.29
CA TRP A 148 7.33 13.79 -4.56
C TRP A 148 5.87 13.73 -4.12
N LEU A 149 5.27 12.55 -4.28
CA LEU A 149 4.04 12.18 -3.59
C LEU A 149 4.39 11.44 -2.31
N LYS A 150 3.50 11.52 -1.34
CA LYS A 150 3.50 10.62 -0.19
C LYS A 150 2.43 9.56 -0.40
N LEU A 151 2.83 8.31 -0.26
CA LEU A 151 1.95 7.16 -0.23
C LEU A 151 1.88 6.67 1.21
N HIS A 152 0.71 6.79 1.83
CA HIS A 152 0.44 6.34 3.19
C HIS A 152 -0.27 4.98 3.11
N LEU A 153 0.22 4.00 3.87
CA LEU A 153 -0.31 2.65 3.84
C LEU A 153 -0.74 2.23 5.25
N ALA A 154 -1.86 1.52 5.32
CA ALA A 154 -2.27 0.75 6.49
C ALA A 154 -2.18 -0.74 6.14
N THR A 155 -1.29 -1.48 6.77
CA THR A 155 -1.06 -2.91 6.50
C THR A 155 -1.40 -3.76 7.70
N ASP A 156 -2.15 -4.84 7.53
CA ASP A 156 -2.36 -5.80 8.60
C ASP A 156 -1.06 -6.56 8.91
N ALA A 157 -0.66 -6.54 10.19
CA ALA A 157 0.57 -7.14 10.67
C ALA A 157 0.50 -8.67 10.71
N ASN A 158 -0.68 -9.30 10.57
CA ASN A 158 -0.81 -10.75 10.53
C ASN A 158 -0.66 -11.26 9.09
N SER A 159 -1.60 -10.89 8.22
CA SER A 159 -1.64 -11.30 6.81
C SER A 159 -0.57 -10.61 5.95
N GLY A 160 -0.19 -9.39 6.30
CA GLY A 160 0.61 -8.52 5.43
C GLY A 160 -0.20 -7.91 4.29
N GLU A 161 -1.52 -8.01 4.27
CA GLU A 161 -2.38 -7.33 3.29
C GLU A 161 -2.51 -5.85 3.64
N ILE A 162 -2.51 -5.01 2.61
CA ILE A 162 -2.76 -3.58 2.75
C ILE A 162 -4.28 -3.39 2.83
N GLN A 163 -4.72 -2.78 3.93
CA GLN A 163 -6.14 -2.58 4.25
C GLN A 163 -6.64 -1.22 3.77
N ALA A 164 -5.79 -0.20 3.81
CA ALA A 164 -6.11 1.15 3.35
C ALA A 164 -4.88 1.82 2.71
N VAL A 165 -5.15 2.76 1.82
CA VAL A 165 -4.14 3.55 1.13
C VAL A 165 -4.60 4.98 0.93
N GLU A 166 -3.70 5.93 1.18
CA GLU A 166 -3.89 7.34 0.86
C GLU A 166 -2.70 7.89 0.09
N VAL A 167 -2.97 8.78 -0.87
CA VAL A 167 -1.93 9.44 -1.67
C VAL A 167 -2.09 10.94 -1.52
N THR A 168 -1.04 11.59 -1.01
CA THR A 168 -1.04 13.05 -0.82
C THR A 168 0.16 13.70 -1.48
N THR A 169 0.09 15.01 -1.63
CA THR A 169 1.28 15.81 -1.89
C THR A 169 2.16 15.89 -0.62
N CYS A 170 3.39 16.39 -0.77
CA CYS A 170 4.32 16.54 0.35
C CYS A 170 3.91 17.58 1.41
N GLN A 171 2.86 18.38 1.15
CA GLN A 171 2.36 19.40 2.07
C GLN A 171 1.62 18.81 3.27
N TYR A 172 1.07 17.62 3.12
CA TYR A 172 0.33 16.94 4.19
C TYR A 172 1.29 16.18 5.11
N GLY A 173 1.08 16.32 6.42
CA GLY A 173 1.77 15.55 7.44
C GLY A 173 1.30 14.10 7.49
N ASP A 174 2.18 13.22 7.94
CA ASP A 174 1.90 11.78 8.00
C ASP A 174 0.81 11.47 9.03
N ALA A 175 0.84 12.19 10.16
CA ALA A 175 -0.16 12.11 11.22
C ALA A 175 -1.59 12.49 10.75
N GLU A 176 -1.72 13.43 9.81
CA GLU A 176 -3.02 13.87 9.29
C GLU A 176 -3.75 12.75 8.54
N MET A 177 -3.01 11.82 7.94
CA MET A 177 -3.56 10.74 7.13
C MET A 177 -3.92 9.49 7.94
N LEU A 178 -3.66 9.48 9.25
CA LEU A 178 -4.00 8.33 10.08
C LEU A 178 -5.51 8.09 10.12
N GLN A 179 -6.31 9.12 10.42
CA GLN A 179 -7.76 8.97 10.50
C GLN A 179 -8.39 8.57 9.15
N PRO A 180 -8.08 9.24 8.01
CA PRO A 180 -8.55 8.79 6.70
C PRO A 180 -8.24 7.33 6.38
N LEU A 181 -7.05 6.83 6.77
CA LEU A 181 -6.70 5.42 6.59
C LEU A 181 -7.54 4.49 7.46
N LEU A 182 -7.82 4.85 8.71
CA LEU A 182 -8.64 4.03 9.60
C LEU A 182 -10.12 4.03 9.19
N ASP A 183 -10.62 5.13 8.62
CA ASP A 183 -12.00 5.26 8.14
C ASP A 183 -12.29 4.36 6.92
N GLN A 184 -11.26 3.94 6.17
CA GLN A 184 -11.39 2.97 5.08
C GLN A 184 -11.52 1.51 5.57
N ILE A 185 -11.33 1.25 6.87
CA ILE A 185 -11.30 -0.09 7.46
C ILE A 185 -12.59 -0.28 8.27
N ASP A 186 -13.50 -1.10 7.74
CA ASP A 186 -14.75 -1.43 8.41
C ASP A 186 -14.54 -2.43 9.55
N GLU A 187 -13.51 -3.26 9.43
CA GLU A 187 -13.25 -4.36 10.35
C GLU A 187 -12.73 -3.88 11.73
N PRO A 188 -12.99 -4.63 12.81
CA PRO A 188 -12.45 -4.33 14.14
C PRO A 188 -10.91 -4.30 14.16
N ILE A 189 -10.35 -3.35 14.91
CA ILE A 189 -8.91 -3.11 15.01
C ILE A 189 -8.47 -3.33 16.46
N ALA A 190 -7.60 -4.31 16.69
CA ALA A 190 -7.05 -4.58 18.02
C ALA A 190 -5.93 -3.61 18.37
N SER A 191 -5.11 -3.21 17.40
CA SER A 191 -4.00 -2.30 17.65
C SER A 191 -3.57 -1.53 16.42
N VAL A 192 -3.08 -0.31 16.62
CA VAL A 192 -2.46 0.52 15.58
C VAL A 192 -1.02 0.81 15.97
N THR A 193 -0.08 0.43 15.11
CA THR A 193 1.36 0.67 15.26
C THR A 193 1.86 1.66 14.24
N ALA A 194 2.46 2.75 14.69
CA ALA A 194 3.00 3.81 13.85
C ALA A 194 4.30 4.37 14.45
N ASP A 195 5.06 5.14 13.68
CA ASP A 195 6.27 5.79 14.19
C ASP A 195 5.97 7.03 15.05
N GLY A 196 7.02 7.62 15.62
CA GLY A 196 6.90 8.79 16.48
C GLY A 196 6.41 10.07 15.78
N ALA A 197 6.30 10.10 14.45
CA ALA A 197 5.67 11.21 13.74
C ALA A 197 4.17 11.27 14.05
N TYR A 198 3.54 10.11 14.29
CA TYR A 198 2.14 9.95 14.67
C TYR A 198 1.86 10.20 16.16
N ASP A 199 2.87 10.60 16.96
CA ASP A 199 2.72 10.96 18.37
C ASP A 199 2.00 12.31 18.54
N THR A 200 0.71 12.35 18.22
CA THR A 200 -0.15 13.55 18.24
C THR A 200 -1.52 13.26 18.84
N VAL A 201 -2.16 14.27 19.44
CA VAL A 201 -3.47 14.13 20.10
C VAL A 201 -4.53 13.56 19.15
N ASN A 202 -4.58 14.08 17.91
CA ASN A 202 -5.53 13.63 16.89
C ASN A 202 -5.34 12.16 16.51
N CYS A 203 -4.08 11.70 16.43
CA CYS A 203 -3.82 10.30 16.14
C CYS A 203 -4.28 9.39 17.27
N TYR A 204 -4.00 9.75 18.52
CA TYR A 204 -4.47 8.97 19.67
C TYR A 204 -6.00 8.96 19.75
N ASP A 205 -6.65 10.11 19.54
CA ASP A 205 -8.11 10.21 19.50
C ASP A 205 -8.72 9.29 18.42
N ALA A 206 -8.18 9.29 17.20
CA ALA A 206 -8.65 8.44 16.11
C ALA A 206 -8.51 6.94 16.44
N ILE A 207 -7.41 6.53 17.08
CA ILE A 207 -7.18 5.12 17.47
C ILE A 207 -8.10 4.72 18.64
N LEU A 208 -8.25 5.58 19.65
CA LEU A 208 -9.10 5.32 20.82
C LEU A 208 -10.59 5.27 20.46
N LYS A 209 -11.05 6.08 19.50
CA LYS A 209 -12.41 5.98 18.93
C LYS A 209 -12.70 4.62 18.30
N ARG A 210 -11.67 3.94 17.80
CA ARG A 210 -11.75 2.55 17.29
C ARG A 210 -11.57 1.50 18.38
N GLN A 211 -11.44 1.91 19.65
CA GLN A 211 -11.15 1.06 20.81
C GLN A 211 -9.89 0.19 20.63
N ALA A 212 -8.95 0.67 19.83
CA ALA A 212 -7.73 -0.05 19.49
C ALA A 212 -6.58 0.35 20.43
N ASN A 213 -5.65 -0.59 20.66
CA ASN A 213 -4.43 -0.31 21.41
C ASN A 213 -3.45 0.56 20.60
N VAL A 214 -2.91 1.60 21.22
CA VAL A 214 -1.96 2.53 20.58
C VAL A 214 -0.52 2.04 20.79
N ILE A 215 0.19 1.78 19.70
CA ILE A 215 1.58 1.32 19.70
C ILE A 215 2.43 2.36 18.95
N ILE A 216 2.60 3.53 19.56
CA ILE A 216 3.36 4.66 18.99
C ILE A 216 4.46 5.04 19.98
N PRO A 217 5.74 5.06 19.57
CA PRO A 217 6.83 5.43 20.45
C PRO A 217 6.77 6.93 20.75
N PRO A 218 6.83 7.33 22.03
CA PRO A 218 6.88 8.73 22.38
C PRO A 218 8.16 9.38 21.85
N ARG A 219 8.07 10.67 21.52
CA ARG A 219 9.24 11.47 21.10
C ARG A 219 10.28 11.54 22.22
N SER A 220 11.55 11.71 21.87
CA SER A 220 12.70 11.64 22.80
C SER A 220 12.62 12.62 23.98
N ASN A 221 11.91 13.75 23.82
CA ASN A 221 11.71 14.78 24.85
C ASN A 221 10.22 14.94 25.20
N ALA A 222 9.44 13.87 25.13
CA ALA A 222 8.01 13.91 25.40
C ALA A 222 7.73 14.31 26.86
N ALA A 223 7.07 15.45 27.06
CA ALA A 223 6.41 15.77 28.32
C ALA A 223 5.06 15.04 28.43
N LEU A 224 4.58 14.89 29.66
CA LEU A 224 3.25 14.35 29.93
C LEU A 224 2.18 15.31 29.39
N TRP A 225 1.13 14.75 28.80
CA TRP A 225 -0.09 15.47 28.45
C TRP A 225 -1.02 15.59 29.65
N ALA A 226 -2.06 16.42 29.53
CA ALA A 226 -3.12 16.53 30.52
C ALA A 226 -3.77 15.16 30.79
N GLU A 227 -4.25 14.92 32.02
CA GLU A 227 -4.79 13.62 32.44
C GLU A 227 -6.22 13.31 31.92
N ASN A 228 -6.52 13.69 30.69
CA ASN A 228 -7.70 13.18 29.97
C ASN A 228 -7.42 11.76 29.45
N GLU A 229 -8.43 11.10 28.87
CA GLU A 229 -8.32 9.72 28.37
C GLU A 229 -7.15 9.54 27.38
N ILE A 230 -7.04 10.44 26.40
CA ILE A 230 -5.95 10.47 25.41
C ILE A 230 -4.59 10.62 26.07
N GLY A 231 -4.47 11.59 26.99
CA GLY A 231 -3.25 11.88 27.70
C GLY A 231 -2.83 10.72 28.60
N LYS A 232 -3.76 10.04 29.28
CA LYS A 232 -3.46 8.82 30.06
C LYS A 232 -2.86 7.71 29.19
N ALA A 233 -3.45 7.45 28.02
CA ALA A 233 -2.93 6.44 27.09
C ALA A 233 -1.49 6.74 26.65
N ARG A 234 -1.20 7.99 26.25
CA ARG A 234 0.16 8.40 25.88
C ARG A 234 1.12 8.45 27.07
N ASN A 235 0.69 8.99 28.21
CA ASN A 235 1.51 9.17 29.40
C ASN A 235 1.99 7.82 29.93
N HIS A 236 1.17 6.77 29.82
CA HIS A 236 1.60 5.40 30.13
C HIS A 236 2.78 4.95 29.26
N ALA A 237 2.76 5.26 27.96
CA ALA A 237 3.88 4.98 27.06
C ALA A 237 5.13 5.82 27.38
N VAL A 238 4.96 7.10 27.74
CA VAL A 238 6.05 8.00 28.14
C VAL A 238 6.73 7.50 29.42
N GLN A 239 5.95 7.20 30.45
CA GLN A 239 6.44 6.65 31.72
C GLN A 239 7.17 5.32 31.51
N GLY A 240 6.58 4.40 30.75
CA GLY A 240 7.25 3.12 30.42
C GLY A 240 8.59 3.30 29.71
N CYS A 241 8.72 4.33 28.87
CA CYS A 241 9.98 4.69 28.23
C CYS A 241 11.00 5.34 29.19
N TRP A 242 10.56 6.12 30.19
CA TRP A 242 11.42 6.66 31.24
C TRP A 242 11.96 5.58 32.18
N ASP A 243 11.10 4.65 32.59
CA ASP A 243 11.46 3.63 33.58
C ASP A 243 12.40 2.55 33.01
N LYS A 244 12.12 2.09 31.79
CA LYS A 244 12.82 0.93 31.18
C LYS A 244 13.78 1.32 30.06
N GLY A 245 13.74 2.57 29.62
CA GLY A 245 14.39 3.03 28.40
C GLY A 245 13.61 2.64 27.13
N GLN A 246 13.66 3.52 26.12
CA GLN A 246 12.87 3.39 24.89
C GLN A 246 13.11 2.07 24.12
N LYS A 247 14.34 1.55 24.14
CA LYS A 247 14.68 0.28 23.47
C LYS A 247 13.96 -0.91 24.08
N GLN A 248 13.98 -1.01 25.42
CA GLN A 248 13.32 -2.11 26.11
C GLN A 248 11.81 -1.96 26.02
N TRP A 249 11.28 -0.75 26.18
CA TRP A 249 9.86 -0.48 26.00
C TRP A 249 9.35 -0.92 24.62
N LYS A 250 10.07 -0.59 23.53
CA LYS A 250 9.73 -1.05 22.17
C LYS A 250 9.69 -2.57 22.02
N ARG A 251 10.55 -3.31 22.75
CA ARG A 251 10.54 -4.78 22.77
C ARG A 251 9.31 -5.29 23.52
N ASP A 252 9.03 -4.76 24.71
CA ASP A 252 7.92 -5.17 25.57
C ASP A 252 6.55 -4.99 24.88
N ILE A 253 6.36 -3.88 24.17
CA ILE A 253 5.09 -3.55 23.50
C ILE A 253 4.97 -4.10 22.06
N GLY A 254 5.95 -4.90 21.61
CA GLY A 254 5.89 -5.54 20.29
C GLY A 254 6.06 -4.60 19.09
N TYR A 255 6.65 -3.40 19.28
CA TYR A 255 6.81 -2.37 18.25
C TYR A 255 7.53 -2.88 16.98
N HIS A 256 8.44 -3.85 17.12
CA HIS A 256 9.27 -4.33 16.02
C HIS A 256 8.48 -4.97 14.85
N ARG A 257 7.20 -5.33 15.07
CA ARG A 257 6.28 -5.74 14.00
C ARG A 257 6.14 -4.68 12.90
N ARG A 258 6.36 -3.39 13.22
CA ARG A 258 6.34 -2.27 12.28
C ARG A 258 7.23 -2.50 11.07
N SER A 259 8.40 -3.14 11.21
CA SER A 259 9.32 -3.41 10.09
C SER A 259 8.69 -4.14 8.89
N ARG A 260 7.56 -4.84 9.10
CA ARG A 260 6.80 -5.49 8.01
C ARG A 260 6.21 -4.50 7.01
N ILE A 261 5.79 -3.30 7.44
CA ILE A 261 5.27 -2.29 6.51
C ILE A 261 6.39 -1.69 5.65
N GLU A 262 7.58 -1.50 6.21
CA GLU A 262 8.75 -1.03 5.46
C GLU A 262 9.10 -2.02 4.33
N ALA A 263 9.05 -3.33 4.62
CA ALA A 263 9.24 -4.37 3.61
C ALA A 263 8.14 -4.33 2.52
N LYS A 264 6.90 -4.01 2.89
CA LYS A 264 5.79 -3.84 1.94
C LYS A 264 6.00 -2.63 1.03
N MET A 265 6.43 -1.50 1.59
CA MET A 265 6.80 -0.30 0.82
C MET A 265 7.96 -0.56 -0.13
N PHE A 266 8.96 -1.32 0.32
CA PHE A 266 10.06 -1.75 -0.54
C PHE A 266 9.55 -2.59 -1.72
N ALA A 267 8.66 -3.55 -1.47
CA ALA A 267 8.03 -4.35 -2.53
C ALA A 267 7.22 -3.47 -3.51
N LEU A 268 6.51 -2.46 -3.00
CA LEU A 268 5.77 -1.51 -3.84
C LEU A 268 6.69 -0.73 -4.77
N LYS A 269 7.83 -0.23 -4.27
CA LYS A 269 8.81 0.50 -5.08
C LYS A 269 9.49 -0.38 -6.14
N ARG A 270 9.49 -1.71 -5.95
CA ARG A 270 9.94 -2.65 -6.99
C ARG A 270 8.96 -2.78 -8.16
N LEU A 271 7.68 -2.48 -7.96
CA LEU A 271 6.69 -2.29 -9.03
C LEU A 271 6.80 -0.89 -9.68
N GLY A 272 7.95 -0.23 -9.58
CA GLY A 272 8.21 1.08 -10.18
C GLY A 272 8.63 2.11 -9.15
N GLN A 273 9.77 2.75 -9.40
CA GLN A 273 10.36 3.77 -8.51
C GLN A 273 9.62 5.12 -8.55
N GLY A 274 8.73 5.31 -9.52
CA GLY A 274 7.93 6.51 -9.66
C GLY A 274 6.65 6.29 -10.46
N VAL A 275 5.89 7.36 -10.67
CA VAL A 275 4.66 7.40 -11.48
C VAL A 275 4.92 8.16 -12.78
N SER A 276 4.45 7.63 -13.92
CA SER A 276 4.65 8.27 -15.23
C SER A 276 3.50 9.20 -15.63
N SER A 277 2.37 9.10 -14.93
CA SER A 277 1.20 9.95 -15.12
C SER A 277 1.49 11.39 -14.73
N ARG A 278 0.97 12.37 -15.49
CA ARG A 278 1.16 13.82 -15.22
C ARG A 278 0.08 14.44 -14.34
N CYS A 279 -1.10 13.83 -14.29
CA CYS A 279 -2.24 14.31 -13.50
C CYS A 279 -2.28 13.57 -12.16
N PHE A 280 -2.56 14.29 -11.08
CA PHE A 280 -2.58 13.75 -9.72
C PHE A 280 -3.51 12.54 -9.57
N ASN A 281 -4.76 12.62 -10.04
CA ASN A 281 -5.72 11.51 -9.94
C ASN A 281 -5.21 10.23 -10.63
N ARG A 282 -4.61 10.36 -11.82
CA ARG A 282 -4.01 9.22 -12.51
C ARG A 282 -2.79 8.65 -11.77
N GLN A 283 -2.00 9.50 -11.10
CA GLN A 283 -0.88 9.07 -10.26
C GLN A 283 -1.39 8.30 -9.04
N MET A 284 -2.46 8.77 -8.40
CA MET A 284 -3.14 8.09 -7.30
C MET A 284 -3.66 6.71 -7.74
N VAL A 285 -4.38 6.65 -8.86
CA VAL A 285 -4.88 5.38 -9.43
C VAL A 285 -3.75 4.42 -9.76
N ASP A 286 -2.65 4.90 -10.35
CA ASP A 286 -1.46 4.08 -10.61
C ASP A 286 -0.91 3.46 -9.31
N LEU A 287 -0.88 4.20 -8.20
CA LEU A 287 -0.38 3.72 -6.92
C LEU A 287 -1.36 2.77 -6.23
N GLN A 288 -2.66 3.06 -6.26
CA GLN A 288 -3.70 2.17 -5.76
C GLN A 288 -3.69 0.82 -6.49
N ILE A 289 -3.47 0.81 -7.80
CA ILE A 289 -3.32 -0.42 -8.57
C ILE A 289 -2.07 -1.20 -8.16
N ARG A 290 -0.95 -0.54 -7.85
CA ARG A 290 0.24 -1.23 -7.31
C ARG A 290 -0.02 -1.85 -5.95
N VAL A 291 -0.78 -1.16 -5.10
CA VAL A 291 -1.22 -1.69 -3.81
C VAL A 291 -2.07 -2.95 -4.03
N ASP A 292 -3.04 -2.90 -4.93
CA ASP A 292 -3.89 -4.05 -5.30
C ASP A 292 -3.07 -5.24 -5.82
N ILE A 293 -2.07 -4.98 -6.67
CA ILE A 293 -1.13 -6.02 -7.15
C ILE A 293 -0.42 -6.71 -5.97
N LEU A 294 0.05 -5.94 -4.98
CA LEU A 294 0.73 -6.51 -3.81
C LEU A 294 -0.21 -7.29 -2.91
N ASN A 295 -1.47 -6.88 -2.78
CA ASN A 295 -2.47 -7.66 -2.06
C ASN A 295 -2.71 -8.99 -2.75
N LYS A 296 -2.90 -9.00 -4.07
CA LYS A 296 -3.02 -10.25 -4.82
C LYS A 296 -1.79 -11.15 -4.65
N PHE A 297 -0.59 -10.58 -4.65
CA PHE A 297 0.64 -11.35 -4.37
C PHE A 297 0.73 -11.90 -2.95
N THR A 298 0.12 -11.22 -1.99
CA THR A 298 0.04 -11.64 -0.59
C THR A 298 -0.94 -12.81 -0.46
N GLN A 299 -2.10 -12.72 -1.13
CA GLN A 299 -3.13 -13.76 -1.19
C GLN A 299 -2.63 -15.08 -1.80
N LEU A 300 -1.77 -15.00 -2.83
CA LEU A 300 -1.14 -16.19 -3.40
C LEU A 300 -0.24 -16.92 -2.40
N GLY A 301 0.38 -16.18 -1.48
CA GLY A 301 1.21 -16.75 -0.43
C GLY A 301 2.42 -15.88 -0.05
N THR A 302 2.80 -16.00 1.23
CA THR A 302 3.96 -15.35 1.83
C THR A 302 4.90 -16.36 2.48
N ALA A 303 6.17 -15.98 2.60
CA ALA A 303 7.12 -16.77 3.36
C ALA A 303 6.75 -16.77 4.85
N LYS A 304 6.70 -17.95 5.46
CA LYS A 304 6.64 -18.15 6.91
C LYS A 304 8.06 -18.38 7.41
N THR A 305 8.60 -17.42 8.15
CA THR A 305 9.97 -17.47 8.66
C THR A 305 10.00 -17.68 10.17
N VAL A 306 10.92 -18.53 10.63
CA VAL A 306 11.20 -18.75 12.04
C VAL A 306 12.66 -18.40 12.32
N ALA A 307 12.91 -17.80 13.49
CA ALA A 307 14.27 -17.60 13.96
C ALA A 307 14.90 -18.97 14.25
N VAL A 308 16.13 -19.17 13.81
CA VAL A 308 16.93 -20.36 14.12
C VAL A 308 18.09 -19.95 15.02
N ALA A 309 18.40 -20.81 15.98
CA ALA A 309 19.54 -20.68 16.88
C ALA A 309 20.87 -20.72 16.12
#